data_AF-A0A2N8NH36-F1
#
_entry.id   AF-A0A2N8NH36-F1
#
_cell.length_a   1.000
_cell.length_b   1.000
_cell.length_c   1.000
_cell.angle_alpha   90.00
_cell.angle_beta   90.00
_cell.angle_gamma   90.00
#
_symmetry.space_group_name_H-M   'P 1'
#
loop_
_entity.id
_entity.type
_entity.pdbx_description
1 polymer ?
#
loop_
_entity_poly.entity_id
_entity_poly.type
_entity_poly.pdbx_seq_one_letter_code
_entity_poly.pdbx_strand_id
1 'polypeptide(L)'
;MDFRLSSEKIGNPLLVDLLRKISKCFAEINQTYYVIGATARDLIVHQLVGIASSRRTRDLDLAIAIPDWSAFDDITEALLARGLTKDPKMKQRFYDGDYELDLVPYGAVAKPDDHIYWPPEEDIAMSVKGFAEVLSDAITVNIDGAFDVKIASLHGLFILKFSAWMDRHMATRKDADDMEFIIRHYFFANLSRNPRPEVYDWKDFDEWIVGAYWLAHDISRLLPVEQLRFYAERLEEECRKSERSHLILQMLEADSTLKFEQVYDGLSQMLQVWYGISQ
;
A
#
# COMPACT_ATOMS: atom_id res chain seq x y z
N MET A 1 -6.06 -15.39 -3.85
CA MET A 1 -7.50 -15.42 -3.50
C MET A 1 -8.20 -14.57 -4.53
N ASP A 2 -9.22 -15.11 -5.19
CA ASP A 2 -10.00 -14.36 -6.19
C ASP A 2 -11.25 -13.82 -5.51
N PHE A 3 -11.35 -12.49 -5.39
CA PHE A 3 -12.53 -11.86 -4.81
C PHE A 3 -13.46 -11.37 -5.91
N ARG A 4 -14.76 -11.39 -5.62
CA ARG A 4 -15.78 -10.74 -6.45
C ARG A 4 -16.34 -9.55 -5.68
N LEU A 5 -16.29 -8.38 -6.29
CA LEU A 5 -16.79 -7.13 -5.73
C LEU A 5 -17.80 -6.53 -6.71
N SER A 6 -18.94 -6.05 -6.20
CA SER A 6 -19.90 -5.33 -7.04
C SER A 6 -19.58 -3.83 -7.06
N SER A 7 -19.82 -3.17 -8.19
CA SER A 7 -19.71 -1.71 -8.29
C SER A 7 -20.62 -0.97 -7.30
N GLU A 8 -21.78 -1.54 -6.99
CA GLU A 8 -22.67 -1.04 -5.93
C GLU A 8 -21.98 -1.01 -4.57
N LYS A 9 -21.23 -2.07 -4.22
CA LYS A 9 -20.44 -2.12 -2.98
C LYS A 9 -19.28 -1.14 -3.00
N ILE A 10 -18.66 -0.88 -4.15
CA ILE A 10 -17.61 0.16 -4.25
C ILE A 10 -18.21 1.54 -3.97
N GLY A 11 -19.47 1.78 -4.32
CA GLY A 11 -20.18 3.02 -3.98
C GLY A 11 -19.59 4.29 -4.62
N ASN A 12 -18.71 4.13 -5.61
CA ASN A 12 -18.03 5.21 -6.33
C ASN A 12 -18.04 4.90 -7.85
N PRO A 13 -19.10 5.30 -8.57
CA PRO A 13 -19.22 5.03 -10.00
C PRO A 13 -18.07 5.60 -10.83
N LEU A 14 -17.55 6.78 -10.46
CA LEU A 14 -16.41 7.40 -11.17
C LEU A 14 -15.14 6.55 -11.06
N LEU A 15 -14.86 5.99 -9.88
CA LEU A 15 -13.75 5.06 -9.69
C LEU A 15 -13.94 3.80 -10.53
N VAL A 16 -15.15 3.24 -10.55
CA VAL A 16 -15.45 2.02 -11.32
C VAL A 16 -15.26 2.27 -12.82
N ASP A 17 -15.71 3.41 -13.32
CA ASP A 17 -15.56 3.80 -14.73
C ASP A 17 -14.09 4.02 -15.10
N LEU A 18 -13.32 4.70 -14.23
CA LEU A 18 -11.88 4.87 -14.41
C LEU A 18 -11.16 3.51 -14.40
N LEU A 19 -11.43 2.64 -13.42
CA LEU A 19 -10.83 1.30 -13.35
C LEU A 19 -11.17 0.48 -14.61
N ARG A 20 -12.40 0.57 -15.12
CA ARG A 20 -12.80 -0.11 -16.36
C ARG A 20 -12.03 0.42 -17.57
N LYS A 21 -11.88 1.75 -17.68
CA LYS A 21 -11.13 2.41 -18.76
C LYS A 21 -9.65 2.02 -18.73
N ILE A 22 -9.04 2.02 -17.54
CA ILE A 22 -7.66 1.57 -17.31
C ILE A 22 -7.51 0.08 -17.63
N SER A 23 -8.41 -0.77 -17.15
CA SER A 23 -8.37 -2.23 -17.43
C SER A 23 -8.31 -2.51 -18.92
N LYS A 24 -9.17 -1.83 -19.70
CA LYS A 24 -9.19 -1.96 -21.15
C LYS A 24 -7.91 -1.43 -21.80
N CYS A 25 -7.43 -0.26 -21.36
CA CYS A 25 -6.19 0.33 -21.85
C CYS A 25 -5.00 -0.61 -21.69
N PHE A 26 -4.79 -1.09 -20.46
CA PHE A 26 -3.66 -1.92 -20.09
C PHE A 26 -3.71 -3.31 -20.72
N ALA A 27 -4.91 -3.89 -20.88
CA ALA A 27 -5.09 -5.15 -21.62
C ALA A 27 -4.69 -5.01 -23.10
N GLU A 28 -5.04 -3.89 -23.75
CA GLU A 28 -4.74 -3.65 -25.18
C GLU A 28 -3.24 -3.47 -25.45
N ILE A 29 -2.49 -2.93 -24.49
CA ILE A 29 -1.02 -2.78 -24.58
C ILE A 29 -0.24 -3.92 -23.91
N ASN A 30 -0.94 -4.98 -23.48
CA ASN A 30 -0.36 -6.15 -22.80
C ASN A 30 0.52 -5.79 -21.58
N GLN A 31 0.10 -4.77 -20.82
CA GLN A 31 0.79 -4.29 -19.62
C GLN A 31 -0.04 -4.63 -18.38
N THR A 32 0.61 -5.12 -17.33
CA THR A 32 -0.05 -5.28 -16.03
C THR A 32 0.08 -4.01 -15.20
N TYR A 33 -0.99 -3.63 -14.51
CA TYR A 33 -0.99 -2.59 -13.48
C TYR A 33 -1.51 -3.16 -12.15
N TYR A 34 -1.20 -2.45 -11.07
CA TYR A 34 -1.63 -2.80 -9.73
C TYR A 34 -2.19 -1.56 -9.04
N VAL A 35 -3.41 -1.66 -8.50
CA VAL A 35 -3.96 -0.61 -7.64
C VAL A 35 -3.22 -0.63 -6.31
N ILE A 36 -2.66 0.52 -5.94
CA ILE A 36 -1.98 0.74 -4.66
C ILE A 36 -2.65 1.92 -3.93
N GLY A 37 -1.98 2.45 -2.90
CA GLY A 37 -2.43 3.66 -2.22
C GLY A 37 -3.71 3.48 -1.39
N ALA A 38 -4.37 4.59 -1.07
CA ALA A 38 -5.54 4.60 -0.19
C ALA A 38 -6.73 3.86 -0.82
N THR A 39 -6.90 3.96 -2.14
CA THR A 39 -7.95 3.26 -2.87
C THR A 39 -7.80 1.74 -2.76
N ALA A 40 -6.59 1.19 -2.87
CA ALA A 40 -6.35 -0.24 -2.65
C ALA A 40 -6.73 -0.67 -1.22
N ARG A 41 -6.25 0.07 -0.21
CA ARG A 41 -6.54 -0.19 1.20
C ARG A 41 -8.04 -0.24 1.46
N ASP A 42 -8.76 0.77 0.98
CA ASP A 42 -10.19 0.94 1.23
C ASP A 42 -11.00 -0.18 0.56
N LEU A 43 -10.64 -0.58 -0.66
CA LEU A 43 -11.29 -1.70 -1.35
C LEU A 43 -11.09 -3.02 -0.61
N ILE A 44 -9.87 -3.32 -0.15
CA ILE A 44 -9.57 -4.57 0.54
C ILE A 44 -10.21 -4.60 1.94
N VAL A 45 -10.12 -3.52 2.72
CA VAL A 45 -10.77 -3.46 4.04
C VAL A 45 -12.29 -3.55 3.92
N HIS A 46 -12.89 -2.86 2.95
CA HIS A 46 -14.34 -2.99 2.73
C HIS A 46 -14.74 -4.42 2.34
N GLN A 47 -13.95 -5.09 1.49
CA GLN A 47 -14.22 -6.47 1.10
C GLN A 47 -14.07 -7.47 2.25
N LEU A 48 -13.08 -7.28 3.13
CA LEU A 48 -12.76 -8.23 4.21
C LEU A 48 -13.54 -7.96 5.50
N VAL A 49 -13.85 -6.70 5.81
CA VAL A 49 -14.42 -6.28 7.10
C VAL A 49 -15.79 -5.61 6.95
N GLY A 50 -16.21 -5.28 5.73
CA GLY A 50 -17.50 -4.59 5.48
C GLY A 50 -17.51 -3.13 5.93
N ILE A 51 -16.36 -2.55 6.27
CA ILE A 51 -16.21 -1.15 6.66
C ILE A 51 -15.94 -0.32 5.42
N ALA A 52 -16.86 0.57 5.09
CA ALA A 52 -16.62 1.58 4.08
C ALA A 52 -15.70 2.67 4.66
N SER A 53 -14.70 3.08 3.88
CA SER A 53 -13.89 4.26 4.22
C SER A 53 -14.77 5.50 4.26
N SER A 54 -14.62 6.31 5.31
CA SER A 54 -15.31 7.60 5.44
C SER A 54 -14.83 8.62 4.40
N ARG A 55 -13.65 8.37 3.80
CA ARG A 55 -13.00 9.26 2.82
C ARG A 55 -13.34 8.80 1.41
N ARG A 56 -14.05 9.62 0.65
CA ARG A 56 -14.09 9.46 -0.81
C ARG A 56 -12.80 10.02 -1.40
N THR A 57 -11.81 9.17 -1.64
CA THR A 57 -10.60 9.52 -2.40
C THR A 57 -11.01 9.87 -3.83
N ARG A 58 -10.41 10.93 -4.39
CA ARG A 58 -10.57 11.32 -5.81
C ARG A 58 -9.28 11.08 -6.59
N ASP A 59 -8.47 10.19 -6.04
CA ASP A 59 -7.15 9.82 -6.47
C ASP A 59 -7.07 8.30 -6.59
N LEU A 60 -6.47 7.83 -7.67
CA LEU A 60 -6.18 6.44 -7.95
C LEU A 60 -4.67 6.32 -8.17
N ASP A 61 -3.99 5.61 -7.28
CA ASP A 61 -2.56 5.30 -7.44
C ASP A 61 -2.42 3.92 -8.08
N LEU A 62 -1.65 3.83 -9.16
CA LEU A 62 -1.31 2.58 -9.82
C LEU A 62 0.21 2.37 -9.85
N ALA A 63 0.65 1.14 -9.62
CA ALA A 63 2.03 0.73 -9.87
C ALA A 63 2.14 -0.03 -11.20
N ILE A 64 3.21 0.23 -11.96
CA ILE A 64 3.49 -0.40 -13.25
C ILE A 64 4.95 -0.87 -13.34
N ALA A 65 5.16 -2.14 -13.66
CA ALA A 65 6.50 -2.67 -13.90
C ALA A 65 6.93 -2.32 -15.32
N ILE A 66 8.00 -1.55 -15.48
CA ILE A 66 8.51 -1.14 -16.79
C ILE A 66 9.99 -1.51 -16.98
N PRO A 67 10.40 -1.90 -18.20
CA PRO A 67 11.78 -2.24 -18.51
C PRO A 67 12.68 -1.00 -18.64
N ASP A 68 12.12 0.11 -19.11
CA ASP A 68 12.80 1.38 -19.35
C ASP A 68 11.77 2.51 -19.44
N TRP A 69 12.23 3.76 -19.53
CA TRP A 69 11.38 4.93 -19.60
C TRP A 69 10.59 5.06 -20.92
N SER A 70 11.01 4.42 -22.01
CA SER A 70 10.24 4.44 -23.26
C SER A 70 8.93 3.69 -23.13
N ALA A 71 8.89 2.62 -22.32
CA ALA A 71 7.65 1.95 -21.97
C ALA A 71 6.69 2.85 -21.16
N PHE A 72 7.21 3.79 -20.35
CA PHE A 72 6.39 4.79 -19.67
C PHE A 72 5.78 5.79 -20.67
N ASP A 73 6.54 6.18 -21.69
CA ASP A 73 6.06 7.04 -22.77
C ASP A 73 4.96 6.34 -23.58
N ASP A 74 5.12 5.06 -23.92
CA ASP A 74 4.10 4.27 -24.61
C ASP A 74 2.79 4.16 -23.81
N ILE A 75 2.90 3.91 -22.50
CA ILE A 75 1.74 3.89 -21.58
C ILE A 75 1.08 5.27 -21.52
N THR A 76 1.89 6.34 -21.48
CA THR A 76 1.42 7.72 -21.49
C THR A 76 0.59 7.99 -22.75
N GLU A 77 1.11 7.69 -23.94
CA GLU A 77 0.40 7.87 -25.20
C GLU A 77 -0.89 7.04 -25.27
N ALA A 78 -0.87 5.80 -24.76
CA ALA A 78 -2.06 4.96 -24.68
C ALA A 78 -3.15 5.58 -23.80
N LEU A 79 -2.79 6.18 -22.66
CA LEU A 79 -3.75 6.83 -21.78
C LEU A 79 -4.30 8.13 -22.39
N LEU A 80 -3.44 8.94 -23.01
CA LEU A 80 -3.85 10.15 -23.73
C LEU A 80 -4.83 9.84 -24.86
N ALA A 81 -4.58 8.78 -25.64
CA ALA A 81 -5.48 8.31 -26.70
C ALA A 81 -6.87 7.88 -26.19
N ARG A 82 -7.01 7.61 -24.88
CA ARG A 82 -8.27 7.24 -24.22
C ARG A 82 -8.91 8.40 -23.45
N GLY A 83 -8.43 9.62 -23.69
CA GLY A 83 -9.02 10.86 -23.20
C GLY A 83 -8.55 11.26 -21.81
N LEU A 84 -7.54 10.60 -21.24
CA LEU A 84 -6.86 11.12 -20.05
C LEU A 84 -6.00 12.31 -20.45
N THR A 85 -5.75 13.21 -19.50
CA THR A 85 -4.82 14.33 -19.67
C THR A 85 -3.63 14.19 -18.73
N LYS A 86 -2.47 14.68 -19.15
CA LYS A 86 -1.23 14.62 -18.36
C LYS A 86 -1.06 15.89 -17.53
N ASP A 87 -0.62 15.78 -16.29
CA ASP A 87 -0.20 16.95 -15.51
C ASP A 87 1.10 17.54 -16.09
N PRO A 88 1.20 18.86 -16.30
CA PRO A 88 2.39 19.47 -16.90
C PRO A 88 3.61 19.52 -15.97
N LYS A 89 3.46 19.25 -14.67
CA LYS A 89 4.53 19.36 -13.65
C LYS A 89 4.77 18.05 -12.92
N MET A 90 3.72 17.30 -12.60
CA MET A 90 3.81 16.03 -11.87
C MET A 90 3.96 14.87 -12.85
N LYS A 91 5.19 14.37 -12.99
CA LYS A 91 5.53 13.37 -14.03
C LYS A 91 4.78 12.04 -13.88
N GLN A 92 4.31 11.70 -12.70
CA GLN A 92 3.46 10.52 -12.44
C GLN A 92 1.97 10.75 -12.77
N ARG A 93 1.49 12.00 -12.81
CA ARG A 93 0.07 12.32 -12.69
C ARG A 93 -0.66 12.45 -14.02
N PHE A 94 -1.88 11.95 -14.05
CA PHE A 94 -2.87 12.04 -15.12
C PHE A 94 -4.23 12.42 -14.52
N TYR A 95 -5.17 12.80 -15.38
CA TYR A 95 -6.54 13.11 -15.00
C TYR A 95 -7.54 12.42 -15.91
N ASP A 96 -8.64 11.94 -15.33
CA ASP A 96 -9.86 11.55 -16.03
C ASP A 96 -11.03 12.41 -15.52
N GLY A 97 -11.26 13.54 -16.19
CA GLY A 97 -12.10 14.60 -15.64
C GLY A 97 -11.51 15.15 -14.33
N ASP A 98 -12.28 15.07 -13.24
CA ASP A 98 -11.86 15.53 -11.91
C ASP A 98 -11.13 14.45 -11.09
N TYR A 99 -10.91 13.26 -11.67
CA TYR A 99 -10.23 12.15 -10.98
C TYR A 99 -8.73 12.20 -11.23
N GLU A 100 -7.93 12.21 -10.17
CA GLU A 100 -6.47 12.13 -10.24
C GLU A 100 -6.04 10.67 -10.41
N LEU A 101 -5.10 10.42 -11.31
CA LEU A 101 -4.47 9.13 -11.53
C LEU A 101 -2.95 9.27 -11.45
N ASP A 102 -2.32 8.66 -10.46
CA ASP A 102 -0.86 8.60 -10.36
C ASP A 102 -0.35 7.25 -10.84
N LEU A 103 0.59 7.26 -11.79
CA LEU A 103 1.33 6.07 -12.23
C LEU A 103 2.72 6.06 -11.62
N VAL A 104 2.98 5.09 -10.76
CA VAL A 104 4.28 4.85 -10.12
C VAL A 104 5.01 3.75 -10.88
N PRO A 105 6.04 4.07 -11.68
CA PRO A 105 6.83 3.05 -12.34
C PRO A 105 7.77 2.35 -11.35
N TYR A 106 7.98 1.06 -11.56
CA TYR A 106 9.00 0.27 -10.87
C TYR A 106 9.57 -0.77 -11.84
N GLY A 107 10.53 -1.59 -11.40
CA GLY A 107 11.15 -2.62 -12.23
C GLY A 107 12.57 -2.23 -12.66
N ALA A 108 12.93 -2.48 -13.91
CA ALA A 108 14.32 -2.29 -14.36
C ALA A 108 14.75 -0.81 -14.48
N VAL A 109 13.79 0.12 -14.36
CA VAL A 109 14.06 1.56 -14.22
C VAL A 109 14.59 1.96 -12.83
N ALA A 110 14.48 1.08 -11.83
CA ALA A 110 15.02 1.34 -10.50
C ALA A 110 16.56 1.27 -10.52
N LYS A 111 17.20 2.24 -9.87
CA LYS A 111 18.65 2.26 -9.66
C LYS A 111 19.06 1.35 -8.49
N PRO A 112 20.37 1.05 -8.30
CA PRO A 112 20.85 0.15 -7.24
C PRO A 112 20.53 0.58 -5.81
N ASP A 113 20.09 1.81 -5.60
CA ASP A 113 19.63 2.35 -4.32
C ASP A 113 18.12 2.18 -4.09
N ASP A 114 17.44 1.37 -4.92
CA ASP A 114 16.00 1.13 -4.92
C ASP A 114 15.15 2.38 -5.22
N HIS A 115 15.71 3.38 -5.90
CA HIS A 115 14.97 4.58 -6.31
C HIS A 115 14.81 4.66 -7.82
N ILE A 116 13.70 5.25 -8.26
CA ILE A 116 13.54 5.76 -9.62
C ILE A 116 13.87 7.26 -9.64
N TYR A 117 14.39 7.71 -10.77
CA TYR A 117 14.71 9.11 -11.03
C TYR A 117 14.06 9.52 -12.33
N TRP A 118 13.16 10.49 -12.26
CA TRP A 118 12.35 10.87 -13.40
C TRP A 118 13.17 11.63 -14.46
N PRO A 119 13.29 11.12 -15.70
CA PRO A 119 14.06 11.78 -16.76
C PRO A 119 13.37 13.04 -17.29
N PRO A 120 14.10 13.94 -17.96
CA PRO A 120 15.55 13.92 -18.15
C PRO A 120 16.34 14.51 -16.96
N GLU A 121 15.70 15.25 -16.06
CA GLU A 121 16.40 15.98 -14.99
C GLU A 121 16.96 15.06 -13.90
N GLU A 122 16.30 13.92 -13.65
CA GLU A 122 16.69 12.95 -12.61
C GLU A 122 16.88 13.58 -11.21
N ASP A 123 16.18 14.68 -10.93
CA ASP A 123 16.27 15.46 -9.69
C ASP A 123 15.30 14.97 -8.60
N ILE A 124 14.19 14.37 -9.02
CA ILE A 124 13.17 13.81 -8.13
C ILE A 124 13.40 12.31 -7.98
N ALA A 125 13.86 11.91 -6.80
CA ALA A 125 13.96 10.51 -6.38
C ALA A 125 12.63 10.03 -5.77
N MET A 126 12.24 8.80 -6.08
CA MET A 126 11.12 8.12 -5.41
C MET A 126 11.54 6.69 -5.09
N SER A 127 11.42 6.29 -3.83
CA SER A 127 11.70 4.92 -3.44
C SER A 127 10.68 3.97 -4.05
N VAL A 128 11.17 2.89 -4.66
CA VAL A 128 10.39 1.75 -5.14
C VAL A 128 10.81 0.47 -4.43
N LYS A 129 11.48 0.59 -3.28
CA LYS A 129 11.91 -0.54 -2.45
C LYS A 129 10.71 -1.37 -2.02
N GLY A 130 10.79 -2.67 -2.25
CA GLY A 130 9.74 -3.63 -1.90
C GLY A 130 8.58 -3.72 -2.90
N PHE A 131 8.54 -2.91 -3.97
CA PHE A 131 7.43 -2.95 -4.92
C PHE A 131 7.31 -4.31 -5.62
N ALA A 132 8.43 -4.90 -6.04
CA ALA A 132 8.41 -6.18 -6.75
C ALA A 132 7.86 -7.30 -5.87
N GLU A 133 8.30 -7.36 -4.61
CA GLU A 133 7.87 -8.32 -3.60
C GLU A 133 6.38 -8.12 -3.28
N VAL A 134 6.00 -6.90 -2.91
CA VAL A 134 4.63 -6.52 -2.54
C VAL A 134 3.63 -6.86 -3.64
N LEU A 135 3.96 -6.53 -4.89
CA LEU A 135 3.04 -6.67 -6.01
C LEU A 135 3.02 -8.10 -6.57
N SER A 136 4.00 -8.94 -6.24
CA SER A 136 3.95 -10.38 -6.54
C SER A 136 2.85 -11.12 -5.78
N ASP A 137 2.46 -10.61 -4.59
CA ASP A 137 1.37 -11.12 -3.76
C ASP A 137 0.07 -10.31 -3.95
N ALA A 138 -0.07 -9.59 -5.07
CA ALA A 138 -1.28 -8.82 -5.35
C ALA A 138 -2.52 -9.71 -5.46
N ILE A 139 -3.61 -9.20 -4.92
CA ILE A 139 -4.92 -9.84 -4.89
C ILE A 139 -5.65 -9.50 -6.19
N THR A 140 -6.21 -10.50 -6.86
CA THR A 140 -7.05 -10.27 -8.04
C THR A 140 -8.51 -10.13 -7.60
N VAL A 141 -9.14 -9.02 -7.96
CA VAL A 141 -10.54 -8.71 -7.68
C VAL A 141 -11.28 -8.55 -8.99
N ASN A 142 -12.31 -9.37 -9.18
CA ASN A 142 -13.21 -9.25 -10.31
C ASN A 142 -14.35 -8.28 -9.95
N ILE A 143 -14.54 -7.24 -10.77
CA ILE A 143 -15.60 -6.24 -10.61
C ILE A 143 -16.76 -6.59 -11.54
N ASP A 144 -17.94 -6.83 -10.94
CA ASP A 144 -19.21 -7.13 -11.63
C ASP A 144 -19.20 -8.31 -12.62
N GLY A 145 -18.24 -9.23 -12.55
CA GLY A 145 -18.09 -10.26 -13.59
C GLY A 145 -17.48 -9.75 -14.90
N ALA A 146 -17.06 -8.48 -14.94
CA ALA A 146 -16.77 -7.77 -16.19
C ALA A 146 -15.27 -7.58 -16.46
N PHE A 147 -14.48 -7.28 -15.43
CA PHE A 147 -13.04 -7.07 -15.57
C PHE A 147 -12.32 -7.34 -14.25
N ASP A 148 -11.05 -7.72 -14.35
CA ASP A 148 -10.19 -8.01 -13.22
C ASP A 148 -9.28 -6.84 -12.90
N VAL A 149 -9.10 -6.57 -11.62
CA VAL A 149 -8.19 -5.55 -11.09
C VAL A 149 -7.24 -6.23 -10.12
N LYS A 150 -5.94 -6.02 -10.29
CA LYS A 150 -4.94 -6.43 -9.31
C LYS A 150 -4.76 -5.35 -8.26
N ILE A 151 -4.84 -5.71 -6.99
CA ILE A 151 -4.80 -4.79 -5.86
C ILE A 151 -3.72 -5.26 -4.88
N ALA A 152 -2.86 -4.36 -4.42
CA ALA A 152 -1.88 -4.71 -3.38
C ALA A 152 -2.59 -5.19 -2.09
N SER A 153 -2.02 -6.23 -1.47
CA SER A 153 -2.51 -6.76 -0.19
C SER A 153 -2.34 -5.75 0.95
N LEU A 154 -3.05 -5.91 2.07
CA LEU A 154 -2.93 -5.00 3.22
C LEU A 154 -1.52 -4.97 3.81
N HIS A 155 -0.89 -6.15 3.97
CA HIS A 155 0.48 -6.26 4.43
C HIS A 155 1.49 -5.69 3.43
N GLY A 156 1.21 -5.83 2.14
CA GLY A 156 1.98 -5.18 1.09
C GLY A 156 1.89 -3.65 1.12
N LEU A 157 0.66 -3.12 1.25
CA LEU A 157 0.41 -1.69 1.36
C LEU A 157 1.08 -1.08 2.61
N PHE A 158 1.12 -1.82 3.73
CA PHE A 158 1.85 -1.36 4.92
C PHE A 158 3.32 -1.10 4.60
N ILE A 159 3.98 -1.99 3.87
CA ILE A 159 5.39 -1.82 3.46
C ILE A 159 5.57 -0.63 2.53
N LEU A 160 4.71 -0.48 1.52
CA LEU A 160 4.78 0.68 0.62
C LEU A 160 4.58 2.00 1.38
N LYS A 161 3.68 2.02 2.36
CA LYS A 161 3.44 3.18 3.21
C LYS A 161 4.59 3.43 4.17
N PHE A 162 5.23 2.40 4.69
CA PHE A 162 6.39 2.58 5.55
C PHE A 162 7.59 3.15 4.77
N SER A 163 7.84 2.66 3.54
CA SER A 163 8.83 3.27 2.62
C SER A 163 8.52 4.75 2.38
N ALA A 164 7.28 5.06 1.98
CA ALA A 164 6.87 6.44 1.74
C ALA A 164 7.01 7.30 3.00
N TRP A 165 6.60 6.79 4.17
CA TRP A 165 6.72 7.49 5.43
C TRP A 165 8.18 7.88 5.73
N MET A 166 9.14 6.98 5.55
CA MET A 166 10.56 7.29 5.75
C MET A 166 11.02 8.47 4.89
N ASP A 167 10.55 8.56 3.65
CA ASP A 167 10.93 9.62 2.71
C ASP A 167 10.30 10.99 3.05
N ARG A 168 9.05 11.02 3.56
CA ARG A 168 8.27 12.28 3.66
C ARG A 168 7.51 12.52 4.97
N HIS A 169 7.78 11.77 6.04
CA HIS A 169 7.07 11.92 7.34
C HIS A 169 7.15 13.32 7.95
N MET A 170 8.20 14.08 7.64
CA MET A 170 8.33 15.48 8.09
C MET A 170 7.37 16.43 7.38
N ALA A 171 6.95 16.11 6.15
CA ALA A 171 6.05 16.93 5.34
C ALA A 171 4.59 16.52 5.50
N THR A 172 4.31 15.24 5.77
CA THR A 172 2.94 14.74 5.92
C THR A 172 2.88 13.51 6.81
N ARG A 173 1.78 13.39 7.58
CA ARG A 173 1.49 12.20 8.40
C ARG A 173 0.62 11.15 7.71
N LYS A 174 0.15 11.42 6.47
CA LYS A 174 -0.82 10.56 5.77
C LYS A 174 -0.37 9.10 5.67
N ASP A 175 0.91 8.86 5.51
CA ASP A 175 1.43 7.48 5.41
C ASP A 175 1.36 6.75 6.76
N ALA A 176 1.59 7.44 7.89
CA ALA A 176 1.37 6.88 9.22
C ALA A 176 -0.12 6.67 9.52
N ASP A 177 -0.99 7.60 9.10
CA ASP A 177 -2.45 7.43 9.19
C ASP A 177 -2.90 6.16 8.43
N ASP A 178 -2.34 5.92 7.25
CA ASP A 178 -2.64 4.73 6.45
C ASP A 178 -2.09 3.45 7.10
N MET A 179 -0.89 3.49 7.69
CA MET A 179 -0.31 2.37 8.43
C MET A 179 -1.12 2.01 9.68
N GLU A 180 -1.53 3.00 10.47
CA GLU A 180 -2.44 2.82 11.62
C GLU A 180 -3.73 2.14 11.17
N PHE A 181 -4.35 2.66 10.11
CA PHE A 181 -5.62 2.13 9.61
C PHE A 181 -5.49 0.67 9.20
N ILE A 182 -4.37 0.28 8.57
CA ILE A 182 -4.12 -1.10 8.20
C ILE A 182 -4.02 -1.98 9.45
N ILE A 183 -3.20 -1.60 10.45
CA ILE A 183 -3.02 -2.38 11.68
C ILE A 183 -4.36 -2.58 12.39
N ARG A 184 -5.10 -1.50 12.61
CA ARG A 184 -6.37 -1.51 13.36
C ARG A 184 -7.42 -2.45 12.77
N HIS A 185 -7.46 -2.61 11.46
CA HIS A 185 -8.40 -3.52 10.80
C HIS A 185 -7.81 -4.90 10.52
N TYR A 186 -6.51 -5.11 10.74
CA TYR A 186 -5.84 -6.33 10.30
C TYR A 186 -6.34 -7.57 11.03
N PHE A 187 -6.64 -7.44 12.33
CA PHE A 187 -7.24 -8.52 13.13
C PHE A 187 -8.58 -8.97 12.55
N PHE A 188 -9.54 -8.04 12.41
CA PHE A 188 -10.86 -8.34 11.86
C PHE A 188 -10.82 -8.88 10.44
N ALA A 189 -9.95 -8.31 9.59
CA ALA A 189 -9.77 -8.74 8.21
C ALA A 189 -9.27 -10.20 8.08
N ASN A 190 -8.67 -10.74 9.14
CA ASN A 190 -8.04 -12.06 9.16
C ASN A 190 -8.70 -13.05 10.12
N LEU A 191 -9.83 -12.71 10.76
CA LEU A 191 -10.54 -13.61 11.67
C LEU A 191 -10.88 -14.97 11.03
N SER A 192 -11.24 -14.97 9.74
CA SER A 192 -11.55 -16.22 9.00
C SER A 192 -10.32 -17.08 8.71
N ARG A 193 -9.14 -16.45 8.55
CA ARG A 193 -7.85 -17.13 8.34
C ARG A 193 -7.27 -17.65 9.65
N ASN A 194 -7.42 -16.89 10.73
CA ASN A 194 -6.89 -17.17 12.06
C ASN A 194 -5.43 -17.70 12.04
N PRO A 195 -4.47 -16.93 11.47
CA PRO A 195 -3.16 -17.46 11.09
C PRO A 195 -2.26 -17.82 12.29
N ARG A 196 -2.50 -17.22 13.46
CA ARG A 196 -1.73 -17.44 14.70
C ARG A 196 -2.69 -17.48 15.88
N PRO A 197 -3.35 -18.62 16.15
CA PRO A 197 -4.38 -18.73 17.18
C PRO A 197 -3.83 -18.64 18.61
N GLU A 198 -2.52 -18.77 18.82
CA GLU A 198 -1.88 -18.64 20.15
C GLU A 198 -2.10 -17.26 20.79
N VAL A 199 -2.51 -16.26 20.00
CA VAL A 199 -2.84 -14.92 20.48
C VAL A 199 -4.01 -14.91 21.45
N TYR A 200 -4.93 -15.89 21.37
CA TYR A 200 -6.08 -15.98 22.27
C TYR A 200 -5.72 -16.43 23.69
N ASP A 201 -4.51 -16.98 23.89
CA ASP A 201 -3.98 -17.33 25.21
C ASP A 201 -3.21 -16.17 25.87
N TRP A 202 -3.08 -15.02 25.19
CA TRP A 202 -2.40 -13.85 25.74
C TRP A 202 -3.19 -13.25 26.90
N LYS A 203 -2.49 -12.99 28.01
CA LYS A 203 -3.08 -12.42 29.23
C LYS A 203 -3.74 -11.06 28.97
N ASP A 204 -3.09 -10.25 28.17
CA ASP A 204 -3.52 -8.88 27.83
C ASP A 204 -3.88 -8.84 26.33
N PHE A 205 -4.89 -9.62 25.94
CA PHE A 205 -5.40 -9.65 24.58
C PHE A 205 -5.88 -8.26 24.14
N ASP A 206 -5.28 -7.75 23.07
CA ASP A 206 -5.63 -6.48 22.46
C ASP A 206 -5.69 -6.65 20.94
N GLU A 207 -6.83 -6.33 20.33
CA GLU A 207 -7.08 -6.56 18.91
C GLU A 207 -6.11 -5.79 18.00
N TRP A 208 -5.67 -4.60 18.42
CA TRP A 208 -4.71 -3.80 17.67
C TRP A 208 -3.32 -4.41 17.71
N ILE A 209 -2.86 -4.82 18.90
CA ILE A 209 -1.56 -5.51 19.08
C ILE A 209 -1.55 -6.84 18.33
N VAL A 210 -2.64 -7.61 18.41
CA VAL A 210 -2.79 -8.86 17.65
C VAL A 210 -2.81 -8.61 16.14
N GLY A 211 -3.48 -7.53 15.70
CA GLY A 211 -3.46 -7.08 14.32
C GLY A 211 -2.03 -6.80 13.82
N ALA A 212 -1.24 -6.07 14.59
CA ALA A 212 0.17 -5.79 14.30
C ALA A 212 1.01 -7.08 14.25
N TYR A 213 0.79 -8.00 15.19
CA TYR A 213 1.48 -9.29 15.24
C TYR A 213 1.18 -10.18 14.02
N TRP A 214 -0.10 -10.34 13.65
CA TRP A 214 -0.49 -11.09 12.46
C TRP A 214 0.04 -10.45 11.17
N LEU A 215 -0.04 -9.12 11.09
CA LEU A 215 0.53 -8.34 9.98
C LEU A 215 2.02 -8.60 9.81
N ALA A 216 2.80 -8.60 10.90
CA ALA A 216 4.23 -8.87 10.87
C ALA A 216 4.57 -10.27 10.31
N HIS A 217 3.76 -11.29 10.63
CA HIS A 217 3.93 -12.64 10.10
C HIS A 217 3.61 -12.76 8.61
N ASP A 218 2.63 -12.00 8.10
CA ASP A 218 2.36 -11.96 6.66
C ASP A 218 3.47 -11.20 5.92
N ILE A 219 3.96 -10.08 6.47
CA ILE A 219 5.08 -9.32 5.92
C ILE A 219 6.37 -10.17 5.86
N SER A 220 6.65 -10.97 6.88
CA SER A 220 7.87 -11.79 6.92
C SER A 220 7.87 -12.93 5.89
N ARG A 221 6.70 -13.35 5.40
CA ARG A 221 6.57 -14.28 4.27
C ARG A 221 6.66 -13.58 2.92
N LEU A 222 6.37 -12.28 2.88
CA LEU A 222 6.36 -11.46 1.67
C LEU A 222 7.77 -10.99 1.28
N LEU A 223 8.58 -10.57 2.26
CA LEU A 223 9.86 -9.92 2.00
C LEU A 223 11.05 -10.88 2.12
N PRO A 224 12.08 -10.77 1.25
CA PRO A 224 13.37 -11.38 1.47
C PRO A 224 14.00 -10.93 2.80
N VAL A 225 14.82 -11.80 3.39
CA VAL A 225 15.45 -11.57 4.71
C VAL A 225 16.18 -10.23 4.79
N GLU A 226 16.89 -9.83 3.75
CA GLU A 226 17.64 -8.56 3.71
C GLU A 226 16.71 -7.34 3.76
N GLN A 227 15.59 -7.36 3.02
CA GLN A 227 14.60 -6.29 3.08
C GLN A 227 13.84 -6.29 4.40
N LEU A 228 13.48 -7.47 4.93
CA LEU A 228 12.83 -7.60 6.22
C LEU A 228 13.70 -7.01 7.34
N ARG A 229 15.01 -7.29 7.30
CA ARG A 229 15.99 -6.71 8.24
C ARG A 229 16.05 -5.20 8.13
N PHE A 230 16.08 -4.65 6.91
CA PHE A 230 16.05 -3.21 6.70
C PHE A 230 14.83 -2.54 7.35
N TYR A 231 13.62 -3.07 7.15
CA TYR A 231 12.43 -2.53 7.79
C TYR A 231 12.43 -2.73 9.32
N ALA A 232 12.98 -3.84 9.81
CA ALA A 232 13.16 -4.05 11.25
C ALA A 232 14.09 -3.02 11.87
N GLU A 233 15.24 -2.73 11.27
CA GLU A 233 16.16 -1.69 11.75
C GLU A 233 15.51 -0.30 11.80
N ARG A 234 14.74 0.05 10.76
CA ARG A 234 14.00 1.33 10.69
C ARG A 234 12.91 1.42 11.74
N LEU A 235 12.15 0.34 11.97
CA LEU A 235 11.13 0.31 13.00
C LEU A 235 11.75 0.32 14.41
N GLU A 236 12.90 -0.33 14.59
CA GLU A 236 13.65 -0.34 15.85
C GLU A 236 14.16 1.06 16.22
N GLU A 237 14.66 1.82 15.25
CA GLU A 237 15.04 3.22 15.42
C GLU A 237 13.87 4.07 15.95
N GLU A 238 12.66 3.86 15.44
CA GLU A 238 11.46 4.53 15.94
C GLU A 238 11.10 4.07 17.35
N CYS A 239 11.07 2.77 17.63
CA CYS A 239 10.81 2.26 18.98
C CYS A 239 11.84 2.79 20.00
N ARG A 240 13.12 2.91 19.65
CA ARG A 240 14.15 3.50 20.54
C ARG A 240 13.90 4.97 20.87
N LYS A 241 13.28 5.73 19.97
CA LYS A 241 12.92 7.14 20.23
C LYS A 241 11.78 7.26 21.25
N SER A 242 11.03 6.19 21.49
CA SER A 242 9.93 6.13 22.47
C SER A 242 8.95 7.29 22.25
N GLU A 243 8.64 8.10 23.26
CA GLU A 243 7.75 9.27 23.19
C GLU A 243 8.20 10.35 22.17
N ARG A 244 9.43 10.27 21.64
CA ARG A 244 9.95 11.15 20.58
C ARG A 244 9.87 10.55 19.18
N SER A 245 9.30 9.35 19.03
CA SER A 245 9.09 8.72 17.73
C SER A 245 8.07 9.49 16.93
N HIS A 246 8.42 9.87 15.70
CA HIS A 246 7.47 10.52 14.80
C HIS A 246 6.41 9.50 14.38
N LEU A 247 6.78 8.24 14.17
CA LEU A 247 5.85 7.21 13.74
C LEU A 247 4.78 6.96 14.80
N ILE A 248 5.18 6.75 16.06
CA ILE A 248 4.25 6.51 17.17
C ILE A 248 3.35 7.72 17.38
N LEU A 249 3.90 8.92 17.43
CA LEU A 249 3.10 10.14 17.61
C LEU A 249 2.08 10.33 16.49
N GLN A 250 2.47 10.10 15.23
CA GLN A 250 1.55 10.22 14.10
C GLN A 250 0.47 9.13 14.10
N MET A 251 0.78 7.90 14.51
CA MET A 251 -0.24 6.85 14.69
C MET A 251 -1.24 7.20 15.80
N LEU A 252 -0.78 7.79 16.91
CA LEU A 252 -1.66 8.28 17.99
C LEU A 252 -2.52 9.48 17.54
N GLU A 253 -2.02 10.32 16.64
CA GLU A 253 -2.81 11.39 16.03
C GLU A 253 -3.87 10.87 15.04
N ALA A 254 -3.62 9.73 14.40
CA ALA A 254 -4.56 9.09 13.48
C ALA A 254 -5.74 8.45 14.21
N ASP A 255 -5.49 7.87 15.39
CA ASP A 255 -6.54 7.34 16.28
C ASP A 255 -6.27 7.76 17.73
N SER A 256 -7.02 8.77 18.20
CA SER A 256 -6.90 9.33 19.54
C SER A 256 -7.39 8.40 20.66
N THR A 257 -7.96 7.24 20.32
CA THR A 257 -8.35 6.22 21.31
C THR A 257 -7.18 5.33 21.71
N LEU A 258 -6.12 5.27 20.90
CA LEU A 258 -4.92 4.50 21.19
C LEU A 258 -4.10 5.14 22.32
N LYS A 259 -3.46 4.27 23.10
CA LYS A 259 -2.47 4.67 24.12
C LYS A 259 -1.06 4.45 23.58
N PHE A 260 -0.11 5.23 24.09
CA PHE A 260 1.29 5.10 23.72
C PHE A 260 1.80 3.67 23.93
N GLU A 261 1.49 3.05 25.06
CA GLU A 261 1.90 1.69 25.40
C GLU A 261 1.35 0.67 24.40
N GLN A 262 0.10 0.85 23.96
CA GLN A 262 -0.53 -0.05 22.98
C GLN A 262 0.17 0.00 21.62
N VAL A 263 0.48 1.21 21.14
CA VAL A 263 1.21 1.38 19.87
C VAL A 263 2.63 0.84 20.01
N TYR A 264 3.32 1.20 21.09
CA TYR A 264 4.69 0.72 21.37
C TYR A 264 4.76 -0.80 21.43
N ASP A 265 3.84 -1.45 22.14
CA ASP A 265 3.78 -2.89 22.31
C ASP A 265 3.46 -3.60 20.98
N GLY A 266 2.50 -3.10 20.20
CA GLY A 266 2.21 -3.68 18.89
C GLY A 266 3.38 -3.55 17.91
N LEU A 267 4.04 -2.39 17.84
CA LEU A 267 5.26 -2.24 17.01
C LEU A 267 6.42 -3.11 17.53
N SER A 268 6.53 -3.27 18.84
CA SER A 268 7.52 -4.18 19.45
C SER A 268 7.24 -5.65 19.11
N GLN A 269 5.97 -6.07 19.04
CA GLN A 269 5.59 -7.40 18.56
C GLN A 269 6.01 -7.59 17.09
N MET A 270 5.83 -6.58 16.24
CA MET A 270 6.29 -6.64 14.85
C MET A 270 7.81 -6.84 14.76
N LEU A 271 8.57 -6.06 15.55
CA LEU A 271 10.04 -6.17 15.63
C LEU A 271 10.50 -7.55 16.07
N GLN A 272 9.87 -8.12 17.11
CA GLN A 272 10.22 -9.47 17.58
C GLN A 272 10.03 -10.53 16.50
N VAL A 273 8.93 -10.44 15.74
CA VAL A 273 8.66 -11.34 14.62
C VAL A 273 9.72 -11.19 13.52
N TRP A 274 10.03 -9.96 13.12
CA TRP A 274 10.96 -9.71 12.03
C TRP A 274 12.42 -10.08 12.38
N TYR A 275 12.89 -9.76 13.59
CA TYR A 275 14.21 -10.21 14.03
C TYR A 275 14.29 -11.72 14.24
N GLY A 276 13.22 -12.37 14.71
CA GLY A 276 13.20 -13.83 14.84
C GLY A 276 13.37 -14.59 13.51
N ILE A 277 13.09 -13.93 12.38
CA ILE A 277 13.18 -14.51 11.03
C ILE A 277 14.43 -14.04 10.29
N SER A 278 14.93 -12.84 10.60
CA SER A 278 16.05 -12.21 9.87
C SER A 278 17.42 -12.38 10.53
N GLN A 279 17.52 -13.11 11.66
CA GLN A 279 18.78 -13.48 12.29
C GLN A 279 19.41 -14.73 11.67
#